data_AF-A0A6N6S8V7-F1
#
_entry.id   AF-A0A6N6S8V7-F1
#
_cell.length_a   1.000
_cell.length_b   1.000
_cell.length_c   1.000
_cell.angle_alpha   90.00
_cell.angle_beta   90.00
_cell.angle_gamma   90.00
#
_symmetry.space_group_name_H-M   'P 1'
#
loop_
_entity.id
_entity.type
_entity.pdbx_description
1 polymer ?
#
loop_
_entity_poly.entity_id
_entity_poly.type
_entity_poly.pdbx_seq_one_letter_code
_entity_poly.pdbx_strand_id
1 'polypeptide(L)' 'MHNRKVEIPKGNGKTRILGIPTVKDRVVQGALKLLLEPIFEADFKGCSYGYRPKRHAHQAIDRGRKGYGMTLPE' A
#
# COMPACT_ATOMS: atom_id res chain seq x y z
N MET A 1 -3.26 -11.68 -21.92
CA MET A 1 -3.78 -12.71 -20.99
C MET A 1 -4.63 -12.02 -19.95
N HIS A 2 -5.79 -12.57 -19.58
CA HIS A 2 -6.66 -12.00 -18.55
C HIS A 2 -6.26 -12.51 -17.17
N ASN A 3 -6.26 -11.63 -16.17
CA ASN A 3 -6.02 -12.04 -14.78
C ASN A 3 -7.15 -12.96 -14.30
N ARG A 4 -6.80 -13.98 -13.50
CA ARG A 4 -7.78 -14.86 -12.88
C ARG A 4 -8.53 -14.10 -11.79
N LYS A 5 -9.86 -14.02 -11.87
CA LYS A 5 -10.69 -13.35 -10.87
C LYS A 5 -10.97 -14.29 -9.70
N VAL A 6 -10.87 -13.79 -8.48
CA VAL A 6 -11.22 -14.50 -7.23
C VAL A 6 -12.06 -13.58 -6.36
N GLU A 7 -13.19 -14.07 -5.90
CA GLU A 7 -14.03 -13.36 -4.93
C GLU A 7 -13.57 -13.65 -3.51
N ILE A 8 -13.39 -12.60 -2.72
CA ILE A 8 -13.01 -12.69 -1.31
C ILE A 8 -14.09 -12.00 -0.48
N PRO A 9 -14.69 -12.67 0.52
CA PRO A 9 -15.64 -12.04 1.41
C PRO A 9 -14.97 -10.99 2.28
N LYS A 10 -15.66 -9.88 2.52
CA LYS A 10 -15.30 -8.82 3.45
C LYS A 10 -16.41 -8.70 4.51
N GLY A 11 -16.13 -7.97 5.59
CA GLY A 11 -17.15 -7.63 6.58
C GLY A 11 -18.37 -6.93 5.96
N ASN A 12 -19.51 -7.03 6.64
CA ASN A 12 -20.80 -6.44 6.26
C ASN A 12 -21.41 -7.00 4.96
N GLY A 13 -21.22 -8.30 4.69
CA GLY A 13 -21.84 -8.99 3.55
C GLY A 13 -21.31 -8.57 2.17
N LYS A 14 -20.24 -7.78 2.12
CA LYS A 14 -19.64 -7.30 0.86
C LYS A 14 -18.57 -8.27 0.39
N THR A 15 -18.42 -8.40 -0.93
CA THR A 15 -17.32 -9.15 -1.55
C THR A 15 -16.37 -8.21 -2.29
N ARG A 16 -15.10 -8.61 -2.40
CA ARG A 16 -14.11 -7.92 -3.25
C ARG A 16 -13.56 -8.92 -4.27
N ILE A 17 -13.63 -8.56 -5.54
CA ILE A 17 -12.98 -9.32 -6.61
C ILE A 17 -11.49 -8.92 -6.66
N LEU A 18 -10.60 -9.90 -6.56
CA LEU A 18 -9.17 -9.74 -6.83
C LEU A 18 -8.82 -10.34 -8.19
N GLY A 19 -8.04 -9.59 -8.99
CA GLY A 19 -7.41 -10.09 -10.20
C GLY A 19 -6.04 -10.66 -9.87
N ILE A 20 -5.86 -11.97 -10.02
CA ILE A 20 -4.61 -12.67 -9.77
C ILE A 20 -3.85 -12.80 -11.11
N PRO A 21 -2.73 -12.08 -11.27
CA PRO A 21 -1.88 -12.21 -12.45
C PRO A 21 -1.16 -13.57 -12.49
N THR A 22 -0.69 -13.97 -13.67
CA THR A 22 0.09 -15.20 -13.82
C THR A 22 1.44 -15.08 -13.11
N VAL A 23 2.14 -16.21 -12.91
CA VAL A 23 3.49 -16.18 -12.31
C VAL A 23 4.44 -15.34 -13.15
N LYS A 24 4.40 -15.47 -14.48
CA LYS A 24 5.26 -14.70 -15.40
C LYS A 24 5.01 -13.20 -15.25
N ASP A 25 3.74 -12.79 -15.21
CA ASP A 25 3.38 -11.38 -15.04
C ASP A 25 3.84 -10.83 -13.68
N ARG A 26 3.74 -11.62 -12.61
CA ARG A 26 4.22 -11.22 -11.28
C ARG A 26 5.72 -11.01 -11.24
N VAL A 27 6.50 -11.82 -11.96
CA VAL A 27 7.95 -11.63 -12.08
C VAL A 27 8.28 -10.31 -12.77
N VAL A 28 7.61 -10.00 -13.89
CA VAL A 28 7.81 -8.74 -14.60
C VAL A 28 7.39 -7.53 -13.76
N GLN A 29 6.24 -7.61 -13.09
CA GLN A 29 5.78 -6.56 -12.17
C GLN A 29 6.75 -6.36 -11.00
N GLY A 30 7.32 -7.45 -10.45
CA GLY A 30 8.34 -7.39 -9.40
C GLY A 30 9.63 -6.72 -9.87
N ALA A 31 10.12 -7.07 -11.05
CA ALA A 31 11.30 -6.43 -11.64
C ALA A 31 11.07 -4.93 -11.88
N LEU A 32 9.91 -4.57 -12.44
CA LEU A 32 9.54 -3.16 -12.65
C LEU A 32 9.46 -2.39 -11.33
N LYS A 33 8.89 -3.00 -10.29
CA LYS A 33 8.82 -2.41 -8.95
C LYS A 33 10.21 -2.02 -8.43
N LEU A 34 11.20 -2.90 -8.56
CA LEU A 34 12.58 -2.63 -8.08
C LEU A 34 13.22 -1.42 -8.76
N LEU A 35 12.87 -1.15 -10.02
CA LEU A 35 13.37 0.00 -10.78
C LEU A 35 12.60 1.28 -10.47
N LEU A 36 11.27 1.21 -10.38
CA LEU A 36 10.41 2.38 -10.18
C LEU A 36 10.41 2.87 -8.72
N GLU A 37 10.53 1.96 -7.75
CA GLU A 37 10.51 2.30 -6.32
C GLU A 37 11.53 3.37 -5.93
N PRO A 38 12.84 3.28 -6.27
CA PRO A 38 13.80 4.34 -5.91
C PRO A 38 13.54 5.67 -6.62
N ILE A 39 12.98 5.65 -7.84
CA ILE A 39 12.65 6.86 -8.60
C ILE A 39 11.53 7.63 -7.88
N PHE A 40 10.43 6.95 -7.57
CA PHE A 40 9.30 7.60 -6.91
C PHE A 40 9.56 7.92 -5.43
N GLU A 41 10.41 7.14 -4.76
CA GLU A 41 10.78 7.41 -3.36
C GLU A 41 11.50 8.74 -3.20
N ALA A 42 12.27 9.19 -4.21
CA ALA A 42 12.91 10.50 -4.23
C ALA A 42 11.90 11.65 -4.27
N ASP A 43 10.78 11.47 -4.98
CA ASP A 43 9.75 12.51 -5.16
C ASP A 43 8.62 12.45 -4.12
N PHE A 44 8.45 11.33 -3.41
CA PHE A 44 7.34 11.17 -2.49
C PHE A 44 7.45 12.08 -1.26
N LYS A 45 6.40 12.88 -1.04
CA LYS A 45 6.25 13.73 0.14
C LYS A 45 6.34 12.92 1.44
N GLY A 46 6.93 13.52 2.48
CA GLY A 46 7.09 12.86 3.78
C GLY A 46 5.78 12.52 4.51
N CYS A 47 4.63 13.05 4.06
CA CYS A 47 3.29 12.70 4.55
C CYS A 47 2.64 11.52 3.82
N SER A 48 3.31 10.94 2.81
CA SER A 48 2.84 9.73 2.14
C SER A 48 3.38 8.49 2.86
N TYR A 49 2.49 7.61 3.32
CA TYR A 49 2.84 6.42 4.11
C TYR A 49 2.43 5.09 3.45
N GLY A 50 1.55 5.12 2.45
CA GLY A 50 0.99 3.92 1.84
C GLY A 50 1.99 3.23 0.92
N TYR A 51 2.13 1.91 1.07
CA TYR A 51 2.88 1.02 0.16
C TYR A 51 4.35 1.43 -0.09
N ARG A 52 4.96 2.15 0.87
CA ARG A 52 6.34 2.62 0.77
C ARG A 52 7.29 1.79 1.64
N PRO A 53 8.56 1.63 1.24
CA PRO A 53 9.56 0.98 2.08
C PRO A 53 9.73 1.75 3.39
N LYS A 54 9.86 1.02 4.51
CA LYS A 54 10.10 1.57 5.86
C LYS A 54 9.01 2.53 6.39
N ARG A 55 7.86 2.65 5.72
CA ARG A 55 6.68 3.40 6.17
C ARG A 55 5.53 2.46 6.46
N HIS A 56 4.70 2.79 7.46
CA HIS A 56 3.55 1.96 7.84
C HIS A 56 2.37 2.80 8.33
N ALA A 57 1.18 2.19 8.40
CA ALA A 57 -0.08 2.88 8.67
C ALA A 57 -0.10 3.63 10.01
N HIS A 58 0.50 3.07 11.07
CA HIS A 58 0.54 3.72 12.38
C HIS A 58 1.28 5.06 12.37
N GLN A 59 2.37 5.19 11.60
CA GLN A 59 3.08 6.48 11.44
C GLN A 59 2.17 7.57 10.86
N ALA A 60 1.22 7.21 10.00
CA ALA A 60 0.25 8.15 9.45
C ALA A 60 -0.75 8.60 10.53
N ILE A 61 -1.23 7.67 11.35
CA ILE A 61 -2.14 7.93 12.46
C ILE A 61 -1.45 8.84 13.49
N ASP A 62 -0.22 8.52 13.88
CA ASP A 62 0.55 9.31 14.85
C ASP A 62 0.80 10.73 14.36
N ARG A 63 1.12 10.90 13.06
CA ARG A 63 1.28 12.23 12.47
C ARG A 63 -0.04 13.00 12.47
N GLY A 64 -1.14 12.35 12.12
CA GLY A 64 -2.48 12.96 12.19
C GLY A 64 -2.77 13.43 13.61
N ARG A 65 -2.60 12.54 14.60
CA ARG A 65 -2.80 12.81 16.02
C ARG A 65 -1.98 14.01 16.52
N LYS A 66 -0.70 14.08 16.17
CA LYS A 66 0.18 15.23 16.51
C LYS A 66 -0.31 16.52 15.86
N GLY A 67 -0.77 16.46 14.61
CA GLY A 67 -1.33 17.62 13.91
C GLY A 67 -2.62 18.17 14.53
N TYR A 68 -3.43 17.31 15.15
CA TYR A 68 -4.64 17.71 15.89
C TYR A 68 -4.38 18.08 17.36
N GLY A 69 -3.12 18.14 17.81
CA GLY A 69 -2.77 18.52 19.18
C GLY A 69 -3.13 17.50 20.25
N MET A 70 -3.45 16.26 19.89
CA MET A 70 -3.79 15.19 20.85
C MET A 70 -2.54 14.44 21.30
N THR A 71 -1.58 15.07 21.98
CA THR A 71 -0.46 14.37 22.63
C THR A 71 -0.93 13.69 23.91
N LEU A 72 -0.65 12.39 24.10
CA LEU A 72 -0.79 11.75 25.43
C LEU A 72 0.24 12.37 26.37
N PRO A 73 -0.09 12.61 27.65
CA PRO A 73 0.94 12.64 28.68
C PRO A 73 1.61 11.26 28.71
N GLU A 74 2.92 11.24 28.93
CA GLU A 74 3.72 10.01 29.01
C GLU A 74 3.08 8.93 29.89
#